data_AF-A0A7C3UZR4-F1
#
_entry.id   AF-A0A7C3UZR4-F1
#
_cell.length_a   1.000
_cell.length_b   1.000
_cell.length_c   1.000
_cell.angle_alpha   90.00
_cell.angle_beta   90.00
_cell.angle_gamma   90.00
#
_symmetry.space_group_name_H-M   'P 1'
#
loop_
_entity.id
_entity.type
_entity.pdbx_description
1 polymer ?
#
loop_
_entity_poly.entity_id
_entity_poly.type
_entity_poly.pdbx_seq_one_letter_code
_entity_poly.pdbx_strand_id
1 'polypeptide(L)'
;MSAKLIKGAEVAAEIREELKKEVEDLKAKHNLVPGLVTILVGEDPGSVSYVTAKQKTAHELGFYSVQDNQSADISEAELLALIDKYNKDPKLHGILVQLPLPKHIDSNKILLAIDPNKDVDAFHPANVGRILIGNYVFLPCTPAGCQELIVRGYGDPKGKEVVVVGRSNIVGKPMVAIMIQKKQGANATVTCVHTGTPKDRLIEHCRRADILVVAAGVPKYVQADWVKPGACVIDVGVNRIGISEKTGKAILAGDVDFDAVKEVASVITPVPGGVGPMTITMLMKNTVMAAKAAAGLIKF
;
A
#
# COMPACT_ATOMS: atom_id res chain seq x y z
N MET A 1 -29.80 1.67 -6.08
CA MET A 1 -29.06 2.96 -6.09
C MET A 1 -27.62 2.61 -6.35
N SER A 2 -26.97 3.26 -7.31
CA SER A 2 -25.57 2.99 -7.67
C SER A 2 -24.62 3.44 -6.55
N ALA A 3 -23.51 2.72 -6.36
CA ALA A 3 -22.55 2.93 -5.29
C ALA A 3 -21.85 4.30 -5.38
N LYS A 4 -21.54 4.89 -4.22
CA LYS A 4 -20.66 6.06 -4.16
C LYS A 4 -19.23 5.62 -4.46
N LEU A 5 -18.58 6.33 -5.38
CA LEU A 5 -17.19 6.04 -5.73
C LEU A 5 -16.22 6.64 -4.70
N ILE A 6 -15.35 5.81 -4.15
CA ILE A 6 -14.22 6.26 -3.33
C ILE A 6 -13.03 6.45 -4.26
N LYS A 7 -12.83 7.70 -4.70
CA LYS A 7 -11.70 8.06 -5.56
C LYS A 7 -10.46 8.26 -4.71
N GLY A 8 -9.56 7.28 -4.71
CA GLY A 8 -8.37 7.37 -3.88
C GLY A 8 -7.39 8.47 -4.30
N ALA A 9 -7.48 8.99 -5.52
CA ALA A 9 -6.74 10.21 -5.90
C ALA A 9 -7.16 11.45 -5.09
N GLU A 10 -8.45 11.61 -4.80
CA GLU A 10 -8.98 12.73 -4.00
C GLU A 10 -8.56 12.56 -2.54
N VAL A 11 -8.75 11.35 -1.98
CA VAL A 11 -8.32 11.03 -0.61
C VAL A 11 -6.80 11.17 -0.44
N ALA A 12 -6.01 10.74 -1.42
CA ALA A 12 -4.57 10.90 -1.43
C ALA A 12 -4.15 12.37 -1.47
N ALA A 13 -4.90 13.24 -2.15
CA ALA A 13 -4.61 14.68 -2.17
C ALA A 13 -4.86 15.31 -0.80
N GLU A 14 -5.99 14.98 -0.14
CA GLU A 14 -6.28 15.45 1.21
C GLU A 14 -5.17 15.08 2.20
N ILE A 15 -4.76 13.81 2.22
CA ILE A 15 -3.70 13.34 3.12
C ILE A 15 -2.36 14.01 2.79
N ARG A 16 -2.05 14.26 1.52
CA ARG A 16 -0.81 14.96 1.15
C ARG A 16 -0.80 16.41 1.65
N GLU A 17 -1.94 17.10 1.64
CA GLU A 17 -2.04 18.44 2.25
C GLU A 17 -1.87 18.41 3.78
N GLU A 18 -2.41 17.37 4.45
CA GLU A 18 -2.18 17.13 5.88
C GLU A 18 -0.68 16.90 6.16
N LEU A 19 -0.03 16.02 5.38
CA LEU A 19 1.39 15.70 5.51
C LEU A 19 2.29 16.89 5.22
N LYS A 20 1.96 17.72 4.22
CA LYS A 20 2.74 18.91 3.88
C LYS A 20 2.83 19.87 5.06
N LYS A 21 1.69 20.13 5.72
CA LYS A 21 1.64 20.95 6.94
C LYS A 21 2.46 20.33 8.06
N GLU A 22 2.36 19.01 8.24
CA GLU A 22 3.16 18.30 9.25
C GLU A 22 4.67 18.43 8.99
N VAL A 23 5.10 18.33 7.74
CA VAL A 23 6.53 18.46 7.35
C VAL A 23 7.04 19.88 7.57
N GLU A 24 6.26 20.89 7.20
CA GLU A 24 6.56 22.30 7.47
C GLU A 24 6.75 22.54 8.97
N ASP A 25 5.85 21.98 9.79
CA ASP A 25 5.91 22.04 11.25
C ASP A 25 7.16 21.33 11.82
N LEU A 26 7.50 20.13 11.32
CA LEU A 26 8.70 19.40 11.75
C LEU A 26 9.98 20.18 11.45
N LYS A 27 10.04 20.82 10.26
CA LYS A 27 11.18 21.65 9.88
C LYS A 27 11.27 22.89 10.76
N ALA A 28 10.16 23.58 11.02
CA ALA A 28 10.16 24.80 11.81
C ALA A 28 10.49 24.55 13.30
N LYS A 29 9.93 23.48 13.90
CA LYS A 29 10.04 23.21 15.34
C LYS A 29 11.25 22.38 15.73
N HIS A 30 11.71 21.49 14.85
CA HIS A 30 12.74 20.50 15.15
C HIS A 30 13.92 20.52 14.18
N ASN A 31 13.92 21.40 13.17
CA ASN A 31 14.90 21.40 12.08
C ASN A 31 15.02 20.00 11.41
N LEU A 32 13.91 19.27 11.37
CA LEU A 32 13.84 17.89 10.88
C LEU A 32 13.19 17.87 9.50
N VAL A 33 13.89 17.32 8.51
CA VAL A 33 13.37 17.10 7.16
C VAL A 33 13.32 15.59 6.91
N PRO A 34 12.14 15.00 6.63
CA PRO A 34 12.03 13.60 6.28
C PRO A 34 12.88 13.26 5.05
N GLY A 35 13.48 12.08 5.07
CA GLY A 35 14.47 11.65 4.09
C GLY A 35 14.08 10.31 3.51
N LEU A 36 13.97 10.22 2.18
CA LEU A 36 13.56 9.01 1.48
C LEU A 36 14.58 8.65 0.38
N VAL A 37 15.03 7.40 0.37
CA VAL A 37 15.74 6.85 -0.78
C VAL A 37 14.88 5.77 -1.44
N THR A 38 14.76 5.85 -2.76
CA THR A 38 14.17 4.78 -3.58
C THR A 38 15.24 4.19 -4.47
N ILE A 39 15.48 2.90 -4.35
CA ILE A 39 16.42 2.14 -5.18
C ILE A 39 15.63 1.44 -6.28
N LEU A 40 15.99 1.68 -7.53
CA LEU A 40 15.43 1.02 -8.71
C LEU A 40 16.52 0.20 -9.39
N VAL A 41 16.27 -1.08 -9.63
CA VAL A 41 17.21 -1.96 -10.33
C VAL A 41 16.62 -2.34 -11.69
N GLY A 42 17.30 -1.96 -12.77
CA GLY A 42 16.83 -2.13 -14.14
C GLY A 42 15.84 -1.06 -14.60
N GLU A 43 15.18 -1.32 -15.74
CA GLU A 43 14.44 -0.30 -16.50
C GLU A 43 12.99 -0.71 -16.82
N ASP A 44 12.39 -1.58 -16.00
CA ASP A 44 10.99 -1.97 -16.19
C ASP A 44 10.08 -0.71 -16.21
N PRO A 45 9.34 -0.45 -17.31
CA PRO A 45 8.62 0.81 -17.48
C PRO A 45 7.58 1.08 -16.38
N GLY A 46 6.97 0.03 -15.83
CA GLY A 46 6.03 0.15 -14.72
C GLY A 46 6.74 0.64 -13.46
N SER A 47 7.86 0.00 -13.13
CA SER A 47 8.70 0.34 -11.98
C SER A 47 9.27 1.76 -12.08
N VAL A 48 9.76 2.16 -13.26
CA VAL A 48 10.25 3.53 -13.53
C VAL A 48 9.14 4.56 -13.28
N SER A 49 7.93 4.31 -13.81
CA SER A 49 6.81 5.22 -13.63
C SER A 49 6.42 5.37 -12.16
N TYR A 50 6.37 4.27 -11.40
CA TYR A 50 6.06 4.30 -9.96
C TYR A 50 7.12 5.04 -9.15
N VAL A 51 8.41 4.76 -9.38
CA VAL A 51 9.51 5.43 -8.65
C VAL A 51 9.52 6.92 -8.94
N THR A 52 9.34 7.31 -10.20
CA THR A 52 9.25 8.72 -10.60
C THR A 52 8.10 9.44 -9.87
N ALA A 53 6.93 8.79 -9.76
CA ALA A 53 5.79 9.36 -9.05
C ALA A 53 6.05 9.49 -7.53
N LYS A 54 6.74 8.52 -6.92
CA LYS A 54 7.17 8.58 -5.51
C LYS A 54 8.10 9.77 -5.27
N GLN A 55 9.11 9.94 -6.12
CA GLN A 55 10.09 11.03 -6.03
C GLN A 55 9.43 12.40 -6.20
N LYS A 56 8.59 12.55 -7.23
CA LYS A 56 7.82 13.78 -7.44
C LYS A 56 7.00 14.14 -6.18
N THR A 57 6.29 13.16 -5.61
CA THR A 57 5.46 13.39 -4.42
C THR A 57 6.32 13.76 -3.20
N ALA A 58 7.46 13.09 -3.00
CA ALA A 58 8.39 13.40 -1.91
C ALA A 58 8.92 14.85 -2.01
N HIS A 59 9.29 15.30 -3.21
CA HIS A 59 9.71 16.68 -3.44
C HIS A 59 8.58 17.70 -3.21
N GLU A 60 7.36 17.41 -3.68
CA GLU A 60 6.18 18.27 -3.45
C GLU A 60 5.86 18.45 -1.95
N LEU A 61 6.15 17.43 -1.13
CA LEU A 61 6.00 17.46 0.33
C LEU A 61 7.21 18.05 1.06
N GLY A 62 8.28 18.42 0.36
CA GLY A 62 9.48 19.03 0.94
C GLY A 62 10.48 18.05 1.57
N PHE A 63 10.46 16.77 1.17
CA PHE A 63 11.41 15.77 1.66
C PHE A 63 12.81 15.96 1.06
N TYR A 64 13.83 15.50 1.78
CA TYR A 64 15.11 15.16 1.18
C TYR A 64 14.98 13.80 0.48
N SER A 65 14.95 13.81 -0.85
CA SER A 65 14.67 12.59 -1.63
C SER A 65 15.83 12.23 -2.55
N VAL A 66 16.18 10.94 -2.57
CA VAL A 66 17.22 10.37 -3.43
C VAL A 66 16.60 9.25 -4.27
N GLN A 67 16.77 9.33 -5.59
CA GLN A 67 16.49 8.22 -6.50
C GLN A 67 17.81 7.59 -6.91
N ASP A 68 18.00 6.32 -6.56
CA ASP A 68 19.20 5.57 -6.89
C ASP A 68 18.88 4.49 -7.93
N ASN A 69 19.21 4.77 -9.19
CA ASN A 69 18.98 3.85 -10.30
C ASN A 69 20.24 3.01 -10.53
N GLN A 70 20.07 1.70 -10.50
CA GLN A 70 21.12 0.71 -10.70
C GLN A 70 20.85 -0.11 -11.95
N SER A 71 21.94 -0.59 -12.58
CA SER A 71 21.84 -1.51 -13.72
C SER A 71 21.08 -2.77 -13.34
N ALA A 72 20.35 -3.36 -14.30
CA ALA A 72 19.75 -4.68 -14.13
C ALA A 72 20.80 -5.75 -13.81
N ASP A 73 22.08 -5.54 -14.16
CA ASP A 73 23.18 -6.48 -13.95
C ASP A 73 23.90 -6.31 -12.60
N ILE A 74 23.48 -5.39 -11.74
CA ILE A 74 24.09 -5.21 -10.41
C ILE A 74 24.11 -6.54 -9.65
N SER A 75 25.23 -6.82 -8.97
CA SER A 75 25.33 -8.02 -8.14
C SER A 75 24.53 -7.87 -6.85
N GLU A 76 24.09 -8.99 -6.27
CA GLU A 76 23.44 -9.00 -4.96
C GLU A 76 24.32 -8.35 -3.87
N ALA A 77 25.64 -8.59 -3.91
CA ALA A 77 26.60 -8.04 -2.96
C ALA A 77 26.71 -6.50 -3.05
N GLU A 78 26.73 -5.95 -4.26
CA GLU A 78 26.76 -4.49 -4.47
C GLU A 78 25.46 -3.84 -4.01
N LEU A 79 24.30 -4.47 -4.29
CA LEU A 79 23.02 -3.95 -3.82
C LEU A 79 22.91 -3.99 -2.28
N LEU A 80 23.41 -5.04 -1.64
CA LEU A 80 23.47 -5.12 -0.17
C LEU A 80 24.38 -4.04 0.42
N ALA A 81 25.55 -3.79 -0.19
CA ALA A 81 26.45 -2.71 0.23
C ALA A 81 25.80 -1.33 0.09
N LEU A 82 25.02 -1.12 -0.97
CA LEU A 82 24.27 0.11 -1.18
C LEU A 82 23.19 0.32 -0.10
N ILE A 83 22.47 -0.74 0.27
CA ILE A 83 21.49 -0.69 1.35
C ILE A 83 22.16 -0.38 2.69
N ASP A 84 23.31 -1.01 3.00
CA ASP A 84 24.07 -0.74 4.22
C ASP A 84 24.55 0.73 4.30
N LYS A 85 25.00 1.30 3.18
CA LYS A 85 25.31 2.73 3.09
C LYS A 85 24.11 3.59 3.49
N TYR A 86 22.92 3.29 2.97
CA TYR A 86 21.71 4.07 3.27
C TYR A 86 21.14 3.82 4.66
N ASN A 87 21.30 2.60 5.20
CA ASN A 87 21.00 2.32 6.60
C ASN A 87 21.81 3.23 7.53
N LYS A 88 23.08 3.48 7.21
CA LYS A 88 23.99 4.30 8.02
C LYS A 88 23.85 5.81 7.81
N ASP A 89 23.16 6.25 6.76
CA ASP A 89 22.99 7.69 6.48
C ASP A 89 21.92 8.31 7.39
N PRO A 90 22.26 9.23 8.31
CA PRO A 90 21.29 9.87 9.20
C PRO A 90 20.34 10.84 8.48
N LYS A 91 20.62 11.24 7.23
CA LYS A 91 19.71 12.10 6.45
C LYS A 91 18.55 11.31 5.84
N LEU A 92 18.69 10.00 5.72
CA LEU A 92 17.69 9.12 5.11
C LEU A 92 16.98 8.33 6.20
N HIS A 93 15.67 8.53 6.30
CA HIS A 93 14.82 7.94 7.31
C HIS A 93 14.01 6.76 6.76
N GLY A 94 13.71 6.77 5.46
CA GLY A 94 13.04 5.70 4.75
C GLY A 94 13.88 5.15 3.60
N ILE A 95 13.89 3.84 3.46
CA ILE A 95 14.51 3.10 2.35
C ILE A 95 13.44 2.27 1.68
N LEU A 96 13.36 2.38 0.36
CA LEU A 96 12.50 1.55 -0.48
C LEU A 96 13.34 0.93 -1.59
N VAL A 97 13.27 -0.39 -1.73
CA VAL A 97 13.77 -1.10 -2.91
C VAL A 97 12.58 -1.46 -3.78
N GLN A 98 12.54 -0.93 -5.01
CA GLN A 98 11.43 -1.17 -5.92
C GLN A 98 11.44 -2.61 -6.42
N LEU A 99 10.34 -3.32 -6.20
CA LEU A 99 10.11 -4.67 -6.70
C LEU A 99 9.33 -4.65 -8.03
N PRO A 100 9.45 -5.70 -8.88
CA PRO A 100 10.31 -6.88 -8.70
C PRO A 100 11.78 -6.58 -9.00
N LEU A 101 12.69 -7.32 -8.34
CA LEU A 101 14.12 -7.30 -8.67
C LEU A 101 14.44 -8.31 -9.79
N PRO A 102 15.59 -8.15 -10.48
CA PRO A 102 16.11 -9.16 -11.39
C PRO A 102 16.20 -10.56 -10.76
N LYS A 103 15.98 -11.60 -11.57
CA LYS A 103 15.86 -13.00 -11.10
C LYS A 103 17.10 -13.55 -10.39
N HIS A 104 18.29 -13.00 -10.65
CA HIS A 104 19.53 -13.43 -10.01
C HIS A 104 19.74 -12.85 -8.61
N ILE A 105 18.86 -11.94 -8.15
CA ILE A 105 18.92 -11.33 -6.82
C ILE A 105 17.82 -11.92 -5.94
N ASP A 106 18.19 -12.41 -4.75
CA ASP A 106 17.21 -12.84 -3.77
C ASP A 106 16.55 -11.63 -3.09
N SER A 107 15.31 -11.34 -3.49
CA SER A 107 14.54 -10.22 -2.92
C SER A 107 14.36 -10.34 -1.41
N ASN A 108 14.31 -11.55 -0.84
CA ASN A 108 14.16 -11.70 0.62
C ASN A 108 15.41 -11.24 1.36
N LYS A 109 16.60 -11.55 0.85
CA LYS A 109 17.86 -11.06 1.44
C LYS A 109 17.94 -9.54 1.39
N ILE A 110 17.53 -8.96 0.26
CA ILE A 110 17.49 -7.50 0.09
C ILE A 110 16.54 -6.85 1.09
N LEU A 111 15.31 -7.37 1.23
CA LEU A 111 14.34 -6.83 2.19
C LEU A 111 14.80 -6.99 3.66
N LEU A 112 15.51 -8.08 4.00
CA LEU A 112 16.08 -8.30 5.32
C LEU A 112 17.30 -7.43 5.64
N ALA A 113 17.96 -6.88 4.62
CA ALA A 113 19.11 -6.01 4.80
C ALA A 113 18.71 -4.57 5.14
N ILE A 114 17.47 -4.17 4.88
CA ILE A 114 16.97 -2.84 5.25
C ILE A 114 16.77 -2.79 6.76
N ASP A 115 17.27 -1.75 7.44
CA ASP A 115 17.00 -1.56 8.86
C ASP A 115 15.48 -1.52 9.09
N PRO A 116 14.90 -2.35 9.99
CA PRO A 116 13.47 -2.32 10.29
C PRO A 116 12.93 -0.94 10.66
N ASN A 117 13.77 -0.05 11.20
CA ASN A 117 13.40 1.31 11.57
C ASN A 117 13.42 2.29 10.40
N LYS A 118 13.93 1.87 9.22
CA LYS A 118 13.90 2.60 7.95
C LYS A 118 13.09 1.90 6.85
N ASP A 119 12.55 0.72 7.11
CA ASP A 119 11.69 -0.05 6.20
C ASP A 119 10.28 0.57 6.10
N VAL A 120 10.16 1.60 5.27
CA VAL A 120 8.93 2.39 5.08
C VAL A 120 7.88 1.70 4.21
N ASP A 121 8.18 0.54 3.63
CA ASP A 121 7.17 -0.36 3.05
C ASP A 121 6.68 -1.43 4.05
N ALA A 122 7.30 -1.51 5.23
CA ALA A 122 6.96 -2.45 6.30
C ALA A 122 6.96 -3.93 5.86
N PHE A 123 7.89 -4.29 4.97
CA PHE A 123 8.04 -5.66 4.46
C PHE A 123 9.03 -6.50 5.26
N HIS A 124 9.88 -5.88 6.07
CA HIS A 124 10.79 -6.60 6.95
C HIS A 124 9.97 -7.43 7.95
N PRO A 125 10.31 -8.72 8.17
CA PRO A 125 9.59 -9.58 9.12
C PRO A 125 9.42 -9.03 10.54
N ALA A 126 10.37 -8.21 11.03
CA ALA A 126 10.25 -7.50 12.29
C ALA A 126 9.05 -6.53 12.28
N ASN A 127 8.87 -5.75 11.20
CA ASN A 127 7.71 -4.88 11.04
C ASN A 127 6.42 -5.68 10.84
N VAL A 128 6.44 -6.76 10.06
CA VAL A 128 5.28 -7.67 9.93
C VAL A 128 4.86 -8.23 11.29
N GLY A 129 5.82 -8.67 12.12
CA GLY A 129 5.58 -9.14 13.48
C GLY A 129 5.03 -8.04 14.39
N ARG A 130 5.63 -6.84 14.35
CA ARG A 130 5.18 -5.62 15.06
C ARG A 130 3.73 -5.27 14.74
N ILE A 131 3.34 -5.37 13.47
CA ILE A 131 1.96 -5.13 13.03
C ILE A 131 1.02 -6.17 13.64
N LEU A 132 1.37 -7.45 13.56
CA LEU A 132 0.53 -8.53 14.09
C LEU A 132 0.28 -8.37 15.60
N ILE A 133 1.30 -8.02 16.38
CA ILE A 133 1.18 -7.80 17.84
C ILE A 133 0.57 -6.42 18.20
N GLY A 134 0.35 -5.54 17.22
CA GLY A 134 -0.26 -4.22 17.42
C GLY A 134 0.68 -3.11 17.91
N ASN A 135 1.99 -3.36 17.89
CA ASN A 135 3.04 -2.41 18.27
C ASN A 135 3.89 -2.01 17.06
N TYR A 136 3.35 -1.14 16.22
CA TYR A 136 3.95 -0.75 14.94
C TYR A 136 3.97 0.77 14.76
N VAL A 137 4.99 1.25 14.04
CA VAL A 137 5.07 2.61 13.51
C VAL A 137 4.68 2.64 12.04
N PHE A 138 5.07 1.61 11.28
CA PHE A 138 4.84 1.50 9.85
C PHE A 138 3.76 0.48 9.55
N LEU A 139 2.98 0.77 8.52
CA LEU A 139 2.04 -0.18 7.91
C LEU A 139 2.37 -0.34 6.43
N PRO A 140 2.22 -1.54 5.84
CA PRO A 140 2.43 -1.71 4.41
C PRO A 140 1.53 -0.77 3.62
N CYS A 141 2.14 -0.04 2.69
CA CYS A 141 1.55 1.15 2.10
C CYS A 141 0.19 0.90 1.44
N THR A 142 0.04 -0.22 0.73
CA THR A 142 -1.21 -0.59 0.05
C THR A 142 -2.33 -0.96 1.05
N PRO A 143 -2.13 -1.88 2.01
CA PRO A 143 -3.08 -2.12 3.10
C PRO A 143 -3.45 -0.89 3.93
N ALA A 144 -2.47 -0.05 4.29
CA ALA A 144 -2.72 1.21 4.99
C ALA A 144 -3.61 2.16 4.15
N GLY A 145 -3.36 2.21 2.83
CA GLY A 145 -4.18 2.97 1.90
C GLY A 145 -5.61 2.46 1.84
N CYS A 146 -5.80 1.13 1.82
CA CYS A 146 -7.13 0.53 1.90
C CYS A 146 -7.86 0.90 3.20
N GLN A 147 -7.16 0.87 4.34
CA GLN A 147 -7.71 1.28 5.62
C GLN A 147 -8.19 2.74 5.60
N GLU A 148 -7.37 3.67 5.09
CA GLU A 148 -7.75 5.09 4.96
C GLU A 148 -8.97 5.27 4.04
N LEU A 149 -9.02 4.55 2.91
CA LEU A 149 -10.16 4.58 1.99
C LEU A 149 -11.46 4.08 2.66
N ILE A 150 -11.37 3.01 3.46
CA ILE A 150 -12.50 2.50 4.24
C ILE A 150 -12.96 3.57 5.24
N VAL A 151 -12.04 4.09 6.06
CA VAL A 151 -12.38 5.04 7.13
C VAL A 151 -13.00 6.32 6.57
N ARG A 152 -12.40 6.91 5.53
CA ARG A 152 -12.86 8.18 4.95
C ARG A 152 -14.06 8.01 4.01
N GLY A 153 -14.17 6.85 3.35
CA GLY A 153 -15.21 6.59 2.34
C GLY A 153 -16.46 5.90 2.87
N TYR A 154 -16.32 5.04 3.89
CA TYR A 154 -17.38 4.19 4.44
C TYR A 154 -17.64 4.44 5.93
N GLY A 155 -16.59 4.73 6.71
CA GLY A 155 -16.66 4.96 8.16
C GLY A 155 -15.85 3.96 8.96
N ASP A 156 -15.98 4.01 10.30
CA ASP A 156 -15.21 3.14 11.21
C ASP A 156 -15.60 1.65 11.03
N PRO A 157 -14.65 0.75 10.72
CA PRO A 157 -14.91 -0.67 10.51
C PRO A 157 -15.14 -1.46 11.81
N LYS A 158 -15.14 -0.80 12.97
CA LYS A 158 -15.33 -1.44 14.28
C LYS A 158 -16.60 -2.31 14.31
N GLY A 159 -16.42 -3.58 14.66
CA GLY A 159 -17.50 -4.57 14.78
C GLY A 159 -18.08 -5.06 13.46
N LYS A 160 -17.58 -4.60 12.31
CA LYS A 160 -18.00 -5.05 10.98
C LYS A 160 -17.32 -6.37 10.59
N GLU A 161 -17.95 -7.09 9.67
CA GLU A 161 -17.31 -8.24 9.02
C GLU A 161 -16.49 -7.78 7.81
N VAL A 162 -15.17 -8.00 7.86
CA VAL A 162 -14.23 -7.74 6.77
C VAL A 162 -13.81 -9.05 6.14
N VAL A 163 -13.96 -9.17 4.83
CA VAL A 163 -13.42 -10.31 4.08
C VAL A 163 -12.29 -9.84 3.18
N VAL A 164 -11.13 -10.48 3.31
CA VAL A 164 -9.96 -10.23 2.47
C VAL A 164 -9.81 -11.38 1.49
N VAL A 165 -9.96 -11.09 0.19
CA VAL A 165 -9.77 -12.06 -0.90
C VAL A 165 -8.32 -11.96 -1.36
N GLY A 166 -7.48 -12.90 -0.93
CA GLY A 166 -6.05 -12.93 -1.20
C GLY A 166 -5.21 -12.97 0.08
N ARG A 167 -4.05 -13.65 0.01
CA ARG A 167 -3.14 -13.88 1.15
C ARG A 167 -1.67 -13.57 0.84
N SER A 168 -1.42 -12.64 -0.06
CA SER A 168 -0.05 -12.20 -0.37
C SER A 168 0.62 -11.59 0.87
N ASN A 169 1.95 -11.64 0.92
CA ASN A 169 2.72 -11.11 2.05
C ASN A 169 2.68 -9.57 2.11
N ILE A 170 2.40 -8.90 1.00
CA ILE A 170 2.47 -7.44 0.88
C ILE A 170 1.10 -6.74 0.94
N VAL A 171 0.00 -7.48 0.71
CA VAL A 171 -1.37 -6.92 0.76
C VAL A 171 -2.28 -7.74 1.66
N GLY A 172 -2.57 -8.99 1.29
CA GLY A 172 -3.62 -9.77 1.93
C GLY A 172 -3.38 -10.05 3.42
N LYS A 173 -2.22 -10.62 3.77
CA LYS A 173 -1.88 -10.93 5.18
C LYS A 173 -1.77 -9.67 6.04
N PRO A 174 -1.08 -8.59 5.60
CA PRO A 174 -1.06 -7.37 6.41
C PRO A 174 -2.43 -6.70 6.54
N MET A 175 -3.29 -6.75 5.52
CA MET A 175 -4.66 -6.23 5.63
C MET A 175 -5.42 -6.93 6.76
N VAL A 176 -5.30 -8.26 6.86
CA VAL A 176 -5.88 -9.02 7.98
C VAL A 176 -5.32 -8.52 9.31
N ALA A 177 -3.99 -8.44 9.43
CA ALA A 177 -3.32 -8.02 10.65
C ALA A 177 -3.70 -6.58 11.07
N ILE A 178 -3.94 -5.66 10.13
CA ILE A 178 -4.37 -4.29 10.40
C ILE A 178 -5.81 -4.24 10.91
N MET A 179 -6.73 -4.94 10.25
CA MET A 179 -8.16 -4.81 10.54
C MET A 179 -8.58 -5.46 11.86
N ILE A 180 -7.83 -6.44 12.36
CA ILE A 180 -8.08 -7.08 13.67
C ILE A 180 -7.59 -6.24 14.86
N GLN A 181 -6.81 -5.18 14.64
CA GLN A 181 -6.22 -4.41 15.74
C GLN A 181 -7.28 -3.74 16.60
N LYS A 182 -7.05 -3.69 17.93
CA LYS A 182 -7.89 -2.94 18.88
C LYS A 182 -7.61 -1.43 18.80
N LYS A 183 -7.83 -0.84 17.63
CA LYS A 183 -7.58 0.58 17.31
C LYS A 183 -8.72 1.16 16.46
N GLN A 184 -8.83 2.50 16.42
CA GLN A 184 -9.74 3.18 15.51
C GLN A 184 -9.38 2.90 14.05
N GLY A 185 -10.37 2.79 13.16
CA GLY A 185 -10.12 2.42 11.77
C GLY A 185 -9.82 0.92 11.59
N ALA A 186 -10.02 0.12 12.63
CA ALA A 186 -9.81 -1.32 12.67
C ALA A 186 -10.87 -1.96 13.59
N ASN A 187 -10.49 -2.96 14.38
CA ASN A 187 -11.33 -3.66 15.35
C ASN A 187 -12.54 -4.36 14.71
N ALA A 188 -12.30 -5.00 13.56
CA ALA A 188 -13.26 -5.76 12.77
C ALA A 188 -13.13 -7.28 13.01
N THR A 189 -14.18 -8.02 12.66
CA THR A 189 -14.11 -9.49 12.51
C THR A 189 -13.60 -9.79 11.10
N VAL A 190 -12.47 -10.47 10.98
CA VAL A 190 -11.79 -10.64 9.67
C VAL A 190 -11.75 -12.09 9.22
N THR A 191 -12.17 -12.35 7.98
CA THR A 191 -11.98 -13.65 7.30
C THR A 191 -11.04 -13.47 6.10
N CYS A 192 -10.01 -14.32 5.99
CA CYS A 192 -9.14 -14.37 4.81
C CYS A 192 -9.49 -15.57 3.94
N VAL A 193 -9.84 -15.32 2.68
CA VAL A 193 -10.11 -16.35 1.67
C VAL A 193 -9.04 -16.31 0.58
N HIS A 194 -8.76 -17.45 -0.03
CA HIS A 194 -7.63 -17.58 -0.95
C HIS A 194 -7.81 -18.77 -1.90
N THR A 195 -6.82 -19.04 -2.75
CA THR A 195 -6.83 -20.14 -3.73
C THR A 195 -7.06 -21.53 -3.14
N GLY A 196 -6.71 -21.76 -1.88
CA GLY A 196 -7.03 -23.00 -1.15
C GLY A 196 -8.43 -23.05 -0.52
N THR A 197 -9.24 -21.98 -0.60
CA THR A 197 -10.62 -21.96 -0.14
C THR A 197 -11.51 -22.47 -1.27
N PRO A 198 -12.34 -23.51 -1.06
CA PRO A 198 -13.30 -23.95 -2.08
C PRO A 198 -14.17 -22.80 -2.59
N LYS A 199 -14.47 -22.80 -3.90
CA LYS A 199 -15.08 -21.66 -4.58
C LYS A 199 -16.43 -21.28 -3.99
N ASP A 200 -17.27 -22.26 -3.69
CA ASP A 200 -18.58 -22.09 -3.05
C ASP A 200 -18.46 -21.44 -1.67
N ARG A 201 -17.50 -21.89 -0.85
CA ARG A 201 -17.22 -21.32 0.48
C ARG A 201 -16.63 -19.92 0.42
N LEU A 202 -15.77 -19.66 -0.57
CA LEU A 202 -15.26 -18.31 -0.82
C LEU A 202 -16.42 -17.33 -1.08
N ILE A 203 -17.35 -17.72 -1.97
CA ILE A 203 -18.51 -16.90 -2.30
C ILE A 203 -19.41 -16.69 -1.07
N GLU A 204 -19.63 -17.76 -0.28
CA GLU A 204 -20.38 -17.67 0.98
C GLU A 204 -19.78 -16.64 1.95
N HIS A 205 -18.45 -16.65 2.15
CA HIS A 205 -17.78 -15.66 2.98
C HIS A 205 -17.96 -14.23 2.41
N CYS A 206 -17.73 -14.03 1.10
CA CYS A 206 -17.88 -12.72 0.47
C CYS A 206 -19.29 -12.14 0.65
N ARG A 207 -20.35 -12.97 0.57
CA ARG A 207 -21.76 -12.53 0.73
C ARG A 207 -22.10 -12.05 2.13
N ARG A 208 -21.29 -12.36 3.14
CA ARG A 208 -21.50 -11.91 4.53
C ARG A 208 -20.78 -10.60 4.83
N ALA A 209 -19.76 -10.26 4.03
CA ALA A 209 -18.88 -9.13 4.26
C ALA A 209 -19.62 -7.78 4.26
N ASP A 210 -19.46 -6.99 5.32
CA ASP A 210 -19.78 -5.56 5.28
C ASP A 210 -18.73 -4.78 4.48
N ILE A 211 -17.48 -5.25 4.54
CA ILE A 211 -16.33 -4.68 3.82
C ILE A 211 -15.60 -5.83 3.10
N LEU A 212 -15.49 -5.73 1.79
CA LEU A 212 -14.80 -6.71 0.94
C LEU A 212 -13.54 -6.07 0.35
N VAL A 213 -12.36 -6.54 0.76
CA VAL A 213 -11.07 -6.12 0.22
C VAL A 213 -10.57 -7.18 -0.76
N VAL A 214 -10.46 -6.83 -2.04
CA VAL A 214 -10.17 -7.77 -3.12
C VAL A 214 -8.75 -7.56 -3.64
N ALA A 215 -7.88 -8.54 -3.40
CA ALA A 215 -6.47 -8.56 -3.79
C ALA A 215 -6.09 -9.95 -4.35
N ALA A 216 -6.90 -10.43 -5.30
CA ALA A 216 -6.78 -11.75 -5.92
C ALA A 216 -5.75 -11.78 -7.06
N GLY A 217 -5.51 -10.65 -7.73
CA GLY A 217 -4.64 -10.55 -8.90
C GLY A 217 -5.22 -11.22 -10.14
N VAL A 218 -6.54 -11.19 -10.29
CA VAL A 218 -7.27 -11.81 -11.40
C VAL A 218 -8.36 -10.83 -11.84
N PRO A 219 -8.33 -10.34 -13.10
CA PRO A 219 -9.26 -9.30 -13.53
C PRO A 219 -10.71 -9.78 -13.48
N LYS A 220 -11.60 -8.95 -12.94
CA LYS A 220 -13.05 -9.22 -12.83
C LYS A 220 -13.37 -10.57 -12.17
N TYR A 221 -12.60 -10.97 -11.16
CA TYR A 221 -12.81 -12.23 -10.44
C TYR A 221 -14.06 -12.21 -9.56
N VAL A 222 -14.26 -11.13 -8.80
CA VAL A 222 -15.40 -10.95 -7.90
C VAL A 222 -16.60 -10.41 -8.69
N GLN A 223 -17.70 -11.14 -8.62
CA GLN A 223 -18.94 -10.86 -9.35
C GLN A 223 -19.99 -10.21 -8.43
N ALA A 224 -21.01 -9.58 -9.02
CA ALA A 224 -22.08 -8.88 -8.29
C ALA A 224 -22.80 -9.76 -7.25
N ASP A 225 -23.05 -11.03 -7.57
CA ASP A 225 -23.75 -11.96 -6.68
C ASP A 225 -22.91 -12.41 -5.48
N TRP A 226 -21.63 -12.05 -5.40
CA TRP A 226 -20.77 -12.34 -4.24
C TRP A 226 -20.83 -11.23 -3.19
N VAL A 227 -21.36 -10.07 -3.55
CA VAL A 227 -21.29 -8.86 -2.73
C VAL A 227 -22.59 -8.68 -1.96
N LYS A 228 -22.47 -8.47 -0.64
CA LYS A 228 -23.61 -8.13 0.20
C LYS A 228 -24.19 -6.78 -0.24
N PRO A 229 -25.52 -6.65 -0.43
CA PRO A 229 -26.15 -5.35 -0.70
C PRO A 229 -25.76 -4.32 0.36
N GLY A 230 -25.26 -3.16 -0.09
CA GLY A 230 -24.80 -2.08 0.79
C GLY A 230 -23.38 -2.25 1.35
N ALA A 231 -22.61 -3.26 0.93
CA ALA A 231 -21.21 -3.43 1.34
C ALA A 231 -20.29 -2.31 0.83
N CYS A 232 -19.14 -2.18 1.49
CA CYS A 232 -17.97 -1.45 1.00
C CYS A 232 -17.06 -2.39 0.22
N VAL A 233 -16.69 -2.02 -1.02
CA VAL A 233 -15.80 -2.84 -1.86
C VAL A 233 -14.52 -2.06 -2.17
N ILE A 234 -13.39 -2.59 -1.71
CA ILE A 234 -12.05 -2.07 -2.01
C ILE A 234 -11.38 -3.01 -3.01
N ASP A 235 -11.28 -2.57 -4.26
CA ASP A 235 -10.58 -3.28 -5.33
C ASP A 235 -9.10 -2.87 -5.35
N VAL A 236 -8.25 -3.78 -4.89
CA VAL A 236 -6.80 -3.59 -4.79
C VAL A 236 -6.08 -4.10 -6.04
N GLY A 237 -6.73 -4.99 -6.80
CA GLY A 237 -6.16 -5.61 -7.98
C GLY A 237 -5.81 -4.58 -9.05
N VAL A 238 -4.67 -4.78 -9.71
CA VAL A 238 -4.29 -4.00 -10.90
C VAL A 238 -3.78 -4.96 -11.95
N ASN A 239 -4.59 -5.19 -12.97
CA ASN A 239 -4.31 -6.12 -14.04
C ASN A 239 -4.22 -5.38 -15.37
N ARG A 240 -3.15 -5.61 -16.14
CA ARG A 240 -3.04 -5.10 -17.51
C ARG A 240 -3.84 -6.02 -18.44
N ILE A 241 -4.91 -5.49 -19.03
CA ILE A 241 -5.82 -6.26 -19.89
C ILE A 241 -5.69 -5.89 -21.37
N GLY A 242 -4.80 -4.97 -21.72
CA GLY A 242 -4.55 -4.57 -23.11
C GLY A 242 -3.78 -3.27 -23.23
N ILE A 243 -3.79 -2.70 -24.42
CA ILE A 243 -3.25 -1.38 -24.75
C ILE A 243 -4.34 -0.58 -25.44
N SER A 244 -4.55 0.66 -25.00
CA SER A 244 -5.49 1.57 -25.61
C SER A 244 -4.93 2.07 -26.94
N GLU A 245 -5.59 1.73 -28.05
CA GLU A 245 -5.20 2.22 -29.39
C GLU A 245 -5.22 3.76 -29.48
N LYS A 246 -6.08 4.42 -28.70
CA LYS A 246 -6.20 5.89 -28.67
C LYS A 246 -5.04 6.59 -27.97
N THR A 247 -4.47 5.98 -26.93
CA THR A 247 -3.49 6.65 -26.05
C THR A 247 -2.13 5.97 -26.02
N GLY A 248 -2.01 4.77 -26.57
CA GLY A 248 -0.84 3.91 -26.45
C GLY A 248 -0.58 3.37 -25.04
N LYS A 249 -1.42 3.72 -24.05
CA LYS A 249 -1.23 3.34 -22.65
C LYS A 249 -1.87 1.98 -22.34
N ALA A 250 -1.33 1.31 -21.33
CA ALA A 250 -1.90 0.07 -20.79
C ALA A 250 -3.35 0.31 -20.31
N ILE A 251 -4.26 -0.59 -20.68
CA ILE A 251 -5.61 -0.64 -20.10
C ILE A 251 -5.52 -1.45 -18.82
N LEU A 252 -5.99 -0.87 -17.72
CA LEU A 252 -5.97 -1.49 -16.40
C LEU A 252 -7.39 -1.86 -15.98
N ALA A 253 -7.54 -3.02 -15.36
CA ALA A 253 -8.77 -3.46 -14.71
C ALA A 253 -8.45 -4.04 -13.33
N GLY A 254 -9.39 -3.87 -12.41
CA GLY A 254 -9.30 -4.44 -11.08
C GLY A 254 -9.77 -5.88 -11.02
N ASP A 255 -9.78 -6.43 -9.81
CA ASP A 255 -10.21 -7.80 -9.55
C ASP A 255 -11.73 -7.92 -9.41
N VAL A 256 -12.46 -6.80 -9.43
CA VAL A 256 -13.92 -6.73 -9.29
C VAL A 256 -14.56 -6.43 -10.64
N ASP A 257 -15.68 -7.09 -10.96
CA ASP A 257 -16.53 -6.65 -12.05
C ASP A 257 -17.26 -5.35 -11.68
N PHE A 258 -16.54 -4.24 -11.85
CA PHE A 258 -16.93 -2.92 -11.35
C PHE A 258 -18.33 -2.49 -11.78
N ASP A 259 -18.69 -2.70 -13.05
CA ASP A 259 -19.97 -2.23 -13.59
C ASP A 259 -21.18 -2.98 -13.01
N ALA A 260 -21.01 -4.26 -12.68
CA ALA A 260 -22.07 -5.04 -12.05
C ALA A 260 -22.10 -4.80 -10.54
N VAL A 261 -20.93 -4.76 -9.88
CA VAL A 261 -20.82 -4.62 -8.42
C VAL A 261 -21.21 -3.23 -7.93
N LYS A 262 -20.98 -2.18 -8.71
CA LYS A 262 -21.40 -0.81 -8.35
C LYS A 262 -22.92 -0.69 -8.16
N GLU A 263 -23.73 -1.58 -8.74
CA GLU A 263 -25.18 -1.57 -8.57
C GLU A 263 -25.65 -2.27 -7.29
N VAL A 264 -24.74 -2.97 -6.59
CA VAL A 264 -25.02 -3.74 -5.36
C VAL A 264 -24.38 -3.09 -4.12
N ALA A 265 -23.13 -2.64 -4.25
CA ALA A 265 -22.37 -2.03 -3.15
C ALA A 265 -22.95 -0.66 -2.75
N SER A 266 -22.69 -0.22 -1.51
CA SER A 266 -22.94 1.18 -1.12
C SER A 266 -21.79 2.09 -1.53
N VAL A 267 -20.55 1.58 -1.44
CA VAL A 267 -19.33 2.28 -1.82
C VAL A 267 -18.37 1.33 -2.52
N ILE A 268 -17.65 1.83 -3.53
CA ILE A 268 -16.67 1.06 -4.30
C ILE A 268 -15.49 1.92 -4.76
N THR A 269 -14.28 1.36 -4.76
CA THR A 269 -13.10 2.00 -5.36
C THR A 269 -12.97 1.63 -6.85
N PRO A 270 -12.68 2.58 -7.75
CA PRO A 270 -12.41 2.27 -9.15
C PRO A 270 -10.98 1.76 -9.35
N VAL A 271 -10.75 1.01 -10.44
CA VAL A 271 -9.41 0.70 -10.95
C VAL A 271 -9.34 1.11 -12.42
N PRO A 272 -8.44 2.04 -12.81
CA PRO A 272 -7.49 2.78 -11.97
C PRO A 272 -8.15 3.88 -11.12
N GLY A 273 -7.38 4.49 -10.21
CA GLY A 273 -7.81 5.68 -9.44
C GLY A 273 -8.33 5.41 -8.02
N GLY A 274 -8.41 4.14 -7.61
CA GLY A 274 -8.70 3.69 -6.25
C GLY A 274 -7.44 3.60 -5.39
N VAL A 275 -6.94 2.39 -5.15
CA VAL A 275 -5.89 2.14 -4.15
C VAL A 275 -4.49 2.67 -4.55
N GLY A 276 -4.14 2.64 -5.84
CA GLY A 276 -2.79 2.99 -6.31
C GLY A 276 -2.24 4.35 -5.82
N PRO A 277 -2.97 5.47 -5.96
CA PRO A 277 -2.56 6.77 -5.42
C PRO A 277 -2.33 6.79 -3.90
N MET A 278 -3.06 5.96 -3.17
CA MET A 278 -2.91 5.83 -1.71
C MET A 278 -1.59 5.16 -1.35
N THR A 279 -1.14 4.17 -2.13
CA THR A 279 0.14 3.49 -1.87
C THR A 279 1.31 4.47 -1.82
N ILE A 280 1.39 5.42 -2.76
CA ILE A 280 2.46 6.44 -2.74
C ILE A 280 2.30 7.37 -1.53
N THR A 281 1.07 7.78 -1.23
CA THR A 281 0.80 8.69 -0.11
C THR A 281 1.14 8.06 1.25
N MET A 282 0.86 6.77 1.42
CA MET A 282 1.18 6.04 2.63
C MET A 282 2.68 5.80 2.81
N LEU A 283 3.43 5.65 1.70
CA LEU A 283 4.90 5.65 1.75
C LEU A 283 5.44 6.98 2.32
N MET A 284 4.87 8.10 1.88
CA MET A 284 5.25 9.42 2.41
C MET A 284 4.92 9.53 3.89
N LYS A 285 3.72 9.09 4.30
CA LYS A 285 3.31 9.03 5.71
C LYS A 285 4.29 8.20 6.56
N ASN A 286 4.65 7.00 6.11
CA ASN A 286 5.63 6.15 6.80
C ASN A 286 7.00 6.82 6.90
N THR A 287 7.43 7.55 5.86
CA THR A 287 8.70 8.30 5.88
C THR A 287 8.69 9.44 6.91
N VAL A 288 7.59 10.18 7.02
CA VAL A 288 7.42 11.20 8.08
C VAL A 288 7.50 10.55 9.46
N MET A 289 6.81 9.41 9.63
CA MET A 289 6.84 8.66 10.90
C MET A 289 8.24 8.14 11.23
N ALA A 290 8.99 7.65 10.24
CA ALA A 290 10.36 7.20 10.42
C ALA A 290 11.28 8.34 10.87
N ALA A 291 11.12 9.54 10.27
CA ALA A 291 11.86 10.73 10.67
C ALA A 291 11.55 11.13 12.12
N LYS A 292 10.26 11.16 12.49
CA LYS A 292 9.84 11.47 13.87
C LYS A 292 10.39 10.46 14.88
N ALA A 293 10.39 9.18 14.54
CA ALA A 293 10.90 8.12 15.41
C ALA A 293 12.43 8.22 15.57
N ALA A 294 13.17 8.46 14.48
CA ALA A 294 14.61 8.68 14.52
C ALA A 294 15.02 9.91 15.36
N ALA A 295 14.19 10.97 15.36
CA ALA A 295 14.38 12.16 16.19
C ALA A 295 13.86 12.00 17.64
N GLY A 296 13.33 10.82 18.02
CA GLY A 296 12.81 10.57 19.36
C GLY A 296 11.48 11.26 19.69
N LEU A 297 10.77 11.80 18.68
CA LEU A 297 9.48 12.48 18.84
C LEU A 297 8.33 11.48 19.02
N ILE A 298 8.51 10.24 18.55
CA ILE A 298 7.62 9.10 18.78
C ILE A 298 8.47 7.85 19.09
N LYS A 299 7.86 6.82 19.67
CA LYS A 299 8.53 5.54 19.93
C LYS A 299 8.33 4.56 18.78
N PHE A 300 9.35 3.73 18.54
CA PHE A 300 9.25 2.53 17.69
C PHE A 300 8.41 1.43 18.33
#